data_AF-G2MBY7-F1
#
_entry.id   AF-G2MBY7-F1
#
_cell.length_a   1.000
_cell.length_b   1.000
_cell.length_c   1.000
_cell.angle_alpha   90.00
_cell.angle_beta   90.00
_cell.angle_gamma   90.00
#
_symmetry.space_group_name_H-M   'P 1'
#
loop_
_entity.id
_entity.type
_entity.pdbx_description
1 polymer ?
#
loop_
_entity_poly.entity_id
_entity_poly.type
_entity_poly.pdbx_seq_one_letter_code
_entity_poly.pdbx_strand_id
1 'polypeptide(L)'
;MGSTSEESVLYASANKEHLAILDDKTLGRTLEGISKYKVNPKYQYQNINQQAGYSAEIKEQAHANAHNILMKNGERLVQYDNLSSRQKAQIKKFFPDYATPNKNHELVDYVRVDRNGNVIANTLTQSKFVGKDGAECFEKFSSKGYEKYFKNGMKMEIPRDFLGDFQKKASIEIKSLESKIAKQKGFGNFQKAAKLKEKLQKCETIKANTRPASTTKQEAIDARLNPNLSTAKDVASLSYQAGMNAMQTGAFVGGVVSCVTNIYECIANGKDPNKAIKHTALATLKGGLKGGVISYFNAFSSSSLGGMMQSSANKIIKSLGKGLMPAMIVSALTTNATILGRYFSGKIDEVELLKQLVKANTTLISSGAMAVVGQVLIPIPVVGALIGGFVGATLSETCFNALESGQKVGIIMWR
;
A
#
# COMPACT_ATOMS: atom_id res chain seq x y z
N MET A 1 18.56 -18.04 -4.91
CA MET A 1 17.30 -17.28 -4.77
C MET A 1 17.27 -16.53 -3.43
N GLY A 2 18.24 -15.64 -3.15
CA GLY A 2 18.59 -15.30 -1.74
C GLY A 2 18.54 -13.83 -1.32
N SER A 3 17.88 -12.91 -2.04
CA SER A 3 17.65 -11.54 -1.54
C SER A 3 16.41 -10.90 -2.18
N THR A 4 16.25 -11.04 -3.49
CA THR A 4 15.10 -10.52 -4.26
C THR A 4 13.76 -11.16 -3.84
N SER A 5 13.79 -12.42 -3.42
CA SER A 5 12.62 -13.17 -2.96
C SER A 5 12.09 -12.68 -1.61
N GLU A 6 12.98 -12.39 -0.66
CA GLU A 6 12.61 -11.86 0.66
C GLU A 6 12.07 -10.43 0.55
N GLU A 7 12.71 -9.61 -0.29
CA GLU A 7 12.25 -8.25 -0.55
C GLU A 7 10.84 -8.23 -1.18
N SER A 8 10.58 -9.07 -2.18
CA SER A 8 9.25 -9.22 -2.76
C SER A 8 8.18 -9.64 -1.73
N VAL A 9 8.53 -10.48 -0.75
CA VAL A 9 7.60 -10.90 0.33
C VAL A 9 7.29 -9.74 1.28
N LEU A 10 8.28 -8.90 1.60
CA LEU A 10 8.08 -7.69 2.41
C LEU A 10 7.17 -6.69 1.69
N TYR A 11 7.43 -6.42 0.41
CA TYR A 11 6.60 -5.52 -0.39
C TYR A 11 5.19 -6.08 -0.64
N ALA A 12 5.03 -7.39 -0.81
CA ALA A 12 3.71 -8.03 -0.84
C ALA A 12 2.94 -7.82 0.47
N SER A 13 3.62 -7.97 1.61
CA SER A 13 3.03 -7.75 2.93
C SER A 13 2.67 -6.27 3.15
N ALA A 14 3.47 -5.35 2.63
CA ALA A 14 3.17 -3.92 2.63
C ALA A 14 1.95 -3.58 1.73
N ASN A 15 1.89 -4.12 0.52
CA ASN A 15 0.75 -3.97 -0.40
C ASN A 15 -0.56 -4.47 0.21
N LYS A 16 -0.51 -5.56 0.97
CA LYS A 16 -1.67 -6.09 1.69
C LYS A 16 -2.29 -5.05 2.63
N GLU A 17 -1.53 -4.16 3.24
CA GLU A 17 -2.08 -3.10 4.11
C GLU A 17 -3.02 -2.16 3.35
N HIS A 18 -2.66 -1.79 2.12
CA HIS A 18 -3.51 -0.95 1.27
C HIS A 18 -4.73 -1.70 0.75
N LEU A 19 -4.57 -2.98 0.42
CA LEU A 19 -5.69 -3.81 -0.03
C LEU A 19 -6.68 -4.11 1.10
N ALA A 20 -6.21 -4.32 2.33
CA ALA A 20 -7.08 -4.60 3.47
C ALA A 20 -8.01 -3.43 3.78
N ILE A 21 -7.52 -2.18 3.71
CA ILE A 21 -8.38 -1.01 3.97
C ILE A 21 -9.44 -0.76 2.89
N LEU A 22 -9.35 -1.44 1.74
CA LEU A 22 -10.31 -1.27 0.65
C LEU A 22 -11.69 -1.82 1.03
N ASP A 23 -11.75 -3.08 1.46
CA ASP A 23 -13.01 -3.82 1.65
C ASP A 23 -13.00 -4.86 2.80
N ASP A 24 -11.92 -4.98 3.59
CA ASP A 24 -11.86 -5.97 4.68
C ASP A 24 -12.92 -5.70 5.75
N LYS A 25 -13.96 -6.55 5.75
CA LYS A 25 -15.12 -6.46 6.64
C LYS A 25 -14.78 -6.66 8.12
N THR A 26 -13.59 -7.13 8.45
CA THR A 26 -13.12 -7.23 9.84
C THR A 26 -12.70 -5.89 10.43
N LEU A 27 -12.44 -4.88 9.58
CA LEU A 27 -12.13 -3.52 10.01
C LEU A 27 -13.41 -2.75 10.34
N GLY A 28 -13.32 -1.82 11.29
CA GLY A 28 -14.44 -0.96 11.67
C GLY A 28 -14.92 -0.01 10.54
N ARG A 29 -14.03 0.34 9.61
CA ARG A 29 -14.31 1.12 8.39
C ARG A 29 -13.39 0.67 7.25
N THR A 30 -13.87 0.82 6.03
CA THR A 30 -13.13 0.57 4.79
C THR A 30 -13.34 1.72 3.80
N LEU A 31 -12.45 1.86 2.80
CA LEU A 31 -12.57 2.87 1.76
C LEU A 31 -13.86 2.68 0.95
N GLU A 32 -14.24 1.44 0.62
CA GLU A 32 -15.53 1.16 -0.03
C GLU A 32 -16.74 1.45 0.86
N GLY A 33 -16.62 1.23 2.18
CA GLY A 33 -17.69 1.56 3.11
C GLY A 33 -17.92 3.07 3.16
N ILE A 34 -16.83 3.83 3.29
CA ILE A 34 -16.85 5.30 3.31
C ILE A 34 -17.34 5.87 1.98
N SER A 35 -16.99 5.24 0.85
CA SER A 35 -17.42 5.72 -0.47
C SER A 35 -18.95 5.71 -0.67
N LYS A 36 -19.64 4.85 0.10
CA LYS A 36 -21.10 4.69 0.09
C LYS A 36 -21.83 5.59 1.09
N TYR A 37 -21.11 6.42 1.86
CA TYR A 37 -21.75 7.31 2.83
C TYR A 37 -22.66 8.34 2.12
N LYS A 38 -23.81 8.61 2.75
CA LYS A 38 -24.82 9.53 2.21
C LYS A 38 -24.23 10.93 2.01
N VAL A 39 -24.54 11.54 0.87
CA VAL A 39 -24.17 12.91 0.53
C VAL A 39 -25.45 13.70 0.29
N ASN A 40 -25.65 14.76 1.06
CA ASN A 40 -26.75 15.68 0.82
C ASN A 40 -26.38 16.60 -0.36
N PRO A 41 -27.17 16.69 -1.44
CA PRO A 41 -26.87 17.55 -2.58
C PRO A 41 -26.60 19.01 -2.21
N LYS A 42 -27.27 19.54 -1.17
CA LYS A 42 -27.08 20.92 -0.69
C LYS A 42 -25.77 21.14 0.06
N TYR A 43 -25.16 20.07 0.58
CA TYR A 43 -23.95 20.12 1.41
C TYR A 43 -22.85 19.18 0.88
N GLN A 44 -22.84 18.96 -0.44
CA GLN A 44 -21.97 17.97 -1.07
C GLN A 44 -20.50 18.22 -0.73
N TYR A 45 -20.04 19.47 -0.87
CA TYR A 45 -18.66 19.83 -0.56
C TYR A 45 -18.29 19.51 0.90
N GLN A 46 -19.12 19.92 1.86
CA GLN A 46 -18.87 19.71 3.29
C GLN A 46 -18.90 18.22 3.64
N ASN A 47 -19.87 17.48 3.11
CA ASN A 47 -20.00 16.04 3.34
C ASN A 47 -18.78 15.30 2.79
N ILE A 48 -18.37 15.55 1.54
CA ILE A 48 -17.21 14.89 0.95
C ILE A 48 -15.93 15.21 1.72
N ASN A 49 -15.69 16.47 2.10
CA ASN A 49 -14.50 16.84 2.87
C ASN A 49 -14.48 16.18 4.25
N GLN A 50 -15.64 16.10 4.94
CA GLN A 50 -15.73 15.41 6.23
C GLN A 50 -15.45 13.91 6.07
N GLN A 51 -16.06 13.28 5.07
CA GLN A 51 -15.92 11.85 4.82
C GLN A 51 -14.50 11.48 4.34
N ALA A 52 -13.84 12.37 3.60
CA ALA A 52 -12.45 12.26 3.23
C ALA A 52 -11.51 12.24 4.45
N GLY A 53 -11.89 12.88 5.57
CA GLY A 53 -11.15 12.76 6.83
C GLY A 53 -11.06 11.30 7.31
N TYR A 54 -12.16 10.54 7.23
CA TYR A 54 -12.13 9.11 7.55
C TYR A 54 -11.29 8.30 6.56
N SER A 55 -11.30 8.68 5.27
CA SER A 55 -10.43 8.06 4.27
C SER A 55 -8.95 8.34 4.54
N ALA A 56 -8.60 9.54 5.02
CA ALA A 56 -7.25 9.89 5.42
C ALA A 56 -6.79 9.05 6.62
N GLU A 57 -7.64 8.85 7.64
CA GLU A 57 -7.30 8.03 8.81
C GLU A 57 -6.96 6.57 8.44
N ILE A 58 -7.72 5.93 7.55
CA ILE A 58 -7.43 4.55 7.13
C ILE A 58 -6.21 4.48 6.20
N LYS A 59 -6.01 5.49 5.33
CA LYS A 59 -4.80 5.56 4.51
C LYS A 59 -3.55 5.78 5.36
N GLU A 60 -3.61 6.64 6.39
CA GLU A 60 -2.50 6.84 7.32
C GLU A 60 -2.13 5.53 8.01
N GLN A 61 -3.13 4.76 8.46
CA GLN A 61 -2.91 3.44 9.01
C GLN A 61 -2.19 2.51 8.02
N ALA A 62 -2.66 2.42 6.78
CA ALA A 62 -2.05 1.57 5.77
C ALA A 62 -0.63 2.01 5.42
N HIS A 63 -0.41 3.31 5.20
CA HIS A 63 0.89 3.89 4.85
C HIS A 63 1.92 3.67 5.96
N ALA A 64 1.56 3.98 7.22
CA ALA A 64 2.45 3.79 8.35
C ALA A 64 2.79 2.30 8.58
N ASN A 65 1.82 1.41 8.42
CA ASN A 65 2.01 -0.02 8.60
C ASN A 65 2.81 -0.65 7.47
N ALA A 66 2.56 -0.26 6.21
CA ALA A 66 3.35 -0.64 5.06
C ALA A 66 4.81 -0.22 5.24
N HIS A 67 5.05 1.03 5.66
CA HIS A 67 6.39 1.52 5.96
C HIS A 67 7.07 0.73 7.08
N ASN A 68 6.36 0.48 8.19
CA ASN A 68 6.91 -0.31 9.30
C ASN A 68 7.31 -1.73 8.86
N ILE A 69 6.49 -2.39 8.01
CA ILE A 69 6.81 -3.70 7.44
C ILE A 69 8.12 -3.65 6.65
N LEU A 70 8.25 -2.68 5.74
CA LEU A 70 9.45 -2.53 4.91
C LEU A 70 10.70 -2.26 5.75
N MET A 71 10.55 -1.49 6.84
CA MET A 71 11.63 -1.22 7.80
C MET A 71 11.88 -2.35 8.80
N LYS A 72 11.15 -3.48 8.70
CA LYS A 72 11.15 -4.56 9.71
C LYS A 72 10.88 -4.06 11.13
N ASN A 73 10.20 -2.92 11.25
CA ASN A 73 9.69 -2.38 12.49
C ASN A 73 8.40 -3.12 12.86
N GLY A 74 8.34 -3.64 14.09
CA GLY A 74 7.17 -4.40 14.52
C GLY A 74 6.09 -3.55 15.19
N GLU A 75 6.23 -2.23 15.19
CA GLU A 75 5.15 -1.32 15.58
C GLU A 75 4.02 -1.33 14.55
N ARG A 76 2.82 -1.04 15.01
CA ARG A 76 1.63 -0.90 14.17
C ARG A 76 0.86 0.36 14.53
N LEU A 77 0.48 1.16 13.54
CA LEU A 77 -0.55 2.17 13.71
C LEU A 77 -1.91 1.48 13.68
N VAL A 78 -2.77 1.78 14.65
CA VAL A 78 -4.09 1.17 14.78
C VAL A 78 -5.11 2.25 15.11
N GLN A 79 -6.20 2.29 14.34
CA GLN A 79 -7.34 3.14 14.64
C GLN A 79 -7.98 2.78 15.97
N TYR A 80 -8.41 3.79 16.71
CA TYR A 80 -9.06 3.63 18.00
C TYR A 80 -10.23 2.64 17.94
N ASP A 81 -11.06 2.74 16.90
CA ASP A 81 -12.22 1.86 16.69
C ASP A 81 -11.81 0.37 16.62
N ASN A 82 -10.62 0.07 16.11
CA ASN A 82 -10.09 -1.28 15.93
C ASN A 82 -9.26 -1.78 17.13
N LEU A 83 -9.08 -0.97 18.18
CA LEU A 83 -8.36 -1.39 19.39
C LEU A 83 -9.20 -2.38 20.22
N SER A 84 -8.50 -3.37 20.80
CA SER A 84 -9.07 -4.30 21.78
C SER A 84 -9.46 -3.58 23.08
N SER A 85 -10.34 -4.19 23.88
CA SER A 85 -10.72 -3.66 25.20
C SER A 85 -9.51 -3.45 26.12
N ARG A 86 -8.50 -4.35 26.05
CA ARG A 86 -7.24 -4.22 26.81
C ARG A 86 -6.44 -2.99 26.38
N GLN A 87 -6.38 -2.69 25.09
CA GLN A 87 -5.68 -1.51 24.58
C GLN A 87 -6.44 -0.22 24.93
N LYS A 88 -7.77 -0.22 24.80
CA LYS A 88 -8.62 0.91 25.20
C LYS A 88 -8.49 1.23 26.70
N ALA A 89 -8.37 0.21 27.56
CA ALA A 89 -8.08 0.39 28.98
C ALA A 89 -6.71 1.02 29.25
N GLN A 90 -5.69 0.78 28.40
CA GLN A 90 -4.41 1.48 28.49
C GLN A 90 -4.57 2.96 28.14
N ILE A 91 -5.39 3.28 27.13
CA ILE A 91 -5.69 4.67 26.76
C ILE A 91 -6.41 5.42 27.89
N LYS A 92 -7.36 4.78 28.58
CA LYS A 92 -8.10 5.38 29.71
C LYS A 92 -7.17 5.92 30.79
N LYS A 93 -6.01 5.28 31.02
CA LYS A 93 -5.03 5.72 32.02
C LYS A 93 -4.41 7.08 31.69
N PHE A 94 -4.30 7.44 30.42
CA PHE A 94 -3.78 8.74 29.98
C PHE A 94 -4.84 9.84 30.04
N PHE A 95 -6.11 9.49 29.91
CA PHE A 95 -7.25 10.43 29.88
C PHE A 95 -8.37 9.99 30.82
N PRO A 96 -8.17 10.04 32.16
CA PRO A 96 -9.14 9.56 33.13
C PRO A 96 -10.47 10.32 33.09
N ASP A 97 -10.46 11.57 32.66
CA ASP A 97 -11.65 12.43 32.59
C ASP A 97 -12.46 12.25 31.30
N TYR A 98 -11.92 11.53 30.32
CA TYR A 98 -12.59 11.29 29.04
C TYR A 98 -13.26 9.93 29.01
N ALA A 99 -14.41 9.85 28.36
CA ALA A 99 -15.06 8.58 28.09
C ALA A 99 -14.17 7.71 27.19
N THR A 100 -14.16 6.40 27.43
CA THR A 100 -13.47 5.41 26.59
C THR A 100 -14.52 4.57 25.87
N PRO A 101 -15.20 5.13 24.85
CA PRO A 101 -16.28 4.44 24.17
C PRO A 101 -15.75 3.26 23.35
N ASN A 102 -16.64 2.37 22.94
CA ASN A 102 -16.28 1.29 22.02
C ASN A 102 -15.85 1.79 20.64
N LYS A 103 -16.36 2.94 20.19
CA LYS A 103 -16.03 3.60 18.91
C LYS A 103 -16.00 5.12 19.09
N ASN A 104 -15.28 5.82 18.21
CA ASN A 104 -15.20 7.28 18.13
C ASN A 104 -14.75 7.93 19.45
N HIS A 105 -13.50 7.67 19.86
CA HIS A 105 -12.92 8.42 20.98
C HIS A 105 -12.83 9.91 20.62
N GLU A 106 -13.14 10.78 21.59
CA GLU A 106 -13.22 12.22 21.32
C GLU A 106 -11.87 12.84 20.95
N LEU A 107 -10.79 12.30 21.51
CA LEU A 107 -9.43 12.84 21.38
C LEU A 107 -8.47 12.00 20.52
N VAL A 108 -8.82 10.75 20.19
CA VAL A 108 -7.84 9.79 19.65
C VAL A 108 -8.43 9.10 18.44
N ASP A 109 -7.88 9.37 17.26
CA ASP A 109 -8.26 8.67 16.04
C ASP A 109 -7.44 7.38 15.88
N TYR A 110 -6.13 7.44 16.15
CA TYR A 110 -5.24 6.30 16.08
C TYR A 110 -4.06 6.41 17.04
N VAL A 111 -3.44 5.27 17.31
CA VAL A 111 -2.32 5.12 18.24
C VAL A 111 -1.35 4.06 17.70
N ARG A 112 -0.08 4.15 18.10
CA ARG A 112 0.88 3.08 17.82
C ARG A 112 0.83 2.00 18.90
N VAL A 113 0.98 0.76 18.48
CA VAL A 113 1.15 -0.39 19.35
C VAL A 113 2.46 -1.09 19.05
N ASP A 114 3.09 -1.66 20.08
CA ASP A 114 4.32 -2.43 19.94
C ASP A 114 4.07 -3.84 19.35
N ARG A 115 5.14 -4.63 19.21
CA ARG A 115 5.08 -6.03 18.73
C ARG A 115 4.16 -6.94 19.54
N ASN A 116 3.92 -6.60 20.80
CA ASN A 116 3.07 -7.35 21.73
C ASN A 116 1.64 -6.80 21.77
N GLY A 117 1.35 -5.75 20.99
CA GLY A 117 0.06 -5.07 20.97
C GLY A 117 -0.18 -4.12 22.14
N ASN A 118 0.86 -3.75 22.91
CA ASN A 118 0.73 -2.73 23.96
C ASN A 118 0.72 -1.33 23.34
N VAL A 119 -0.09 -0.44 23.91
CA VAL A 119 -0.20 0.95 23.46
C VAL A 119 1.11 1.68 23.79
N ILE A 120 1.72 2.31 22.79
CA ILE A 120 2.92 3.11 22.98
C ILE A 120 2.51 4.51 23.46
N ALA A 121 2.96 4.89 24.65
CA ALA A 121 2.70 6.21 25.22
C ALA A 121 3.17 7.33 24.27
N ASN A 122 2.52 8.49 24.32
CA ASN A 122 2.83 9.68 23.49
C ASN A 122 2.66 9.50 21.97
N THR A 123 2.08 8.40 21.50
CA THR A 123 1.77 8.18 20.07
C THR A 123 0.29 8.39 19.73
N LEU A 124 -0.54 8.73 20.73
CA LEU A 124 -1.94 9.03 20.55
C LEU A 124 -2.07 10.24 19.64
N THR A 125 -2.79 10.07 18.53
CA THR A 125 -2.83 11.06 17.45
C THR A 125 -4.27 11.37 17.07
N GLN A 126 -4.51 12.62 16.75
CA GLN A 126 -5.74 13.13 16.17
C GLN A 126 -5.43 13.68 14.78
N SER A 127 -6.13 13.20 13.77
CA SER A 127 -6.05 13.68 12.40
C SER A 127 -7.11 14.73 12.13
N LYS A 128 -6.75 15.86 11.50
CA LYS A 128 -7.68 16.94 11.15
C LYS A 128 -7.39 17.51 9.77
N PHE A 129 -8.23 17.13 8.82
CA PHE A 129 -8.21 17.61 7.43
C PHE A 129 -9.12 18.84 7.27
N VAL A 130 -8.81 19.91 8.02
CA VAL A 130 -9.64 21.11 8.12
C VAL A 130 -8.96 22.36 7.55
N GLY A 131 -9.75 23.24 6.94
CA GLY A 131 -9.24 24.43 6.25
C GLY A 131 -9.05 24.18 4.75
N LYS A 132 -8.96 25.25 3.97
CA LYS A 132 -8.62 25.17 2.54
C LYS A 132 -7.12 24.98 2.29
N ASP A 133 -6.30 25.48 3.21
CA ASP A 133 -4.83 25.45 3.20
C ASP A 133 -4.29 25.37 4.65
N GLY A 134 -2.96 25.30 4.78
CA GLY A 134 -2.30 25.24 6.08
C GLY A 134 -2.48 26.47 6.95
N ALA A 135 -2.63 27.66 6.35
CA ALA A 135 -2.80 28.90 7.10
C ALA A 135 -4.18 28.95 7.77
N GLU A 136 -5.24 28.61 7.03
CA GLU A 136 -6.60 28.50 7.59
C GLU A 136 -6.69 27.35 8.61
N CYS A 137 -5.95 26.25 8.37
CA CYS A 137 -5.86 25.16 9.33
C CYS A 137 -5.28 25.62 10.68
N PHE A 138 -4.19 26.41 10.67
CA PHE A 138 -3.63 27.00 11.88
C PHE A 138 -4.61 27.93 12.61
N GLU A 139 -5.35 28.76 11.86
CA GLU A 139 -6.39 29.64 12.43
C GLU A 139 -7.50 28.82 13.12
N LYS A 140 -7.93 27.71 12.51
CA LYS A 140 -8.89 26.78 13.12
C LYS A 140 -8.34 26.15 14.40
N PHE A 141 -7.09 25.67 14.38
CA PHE A 141 -6.45 25.10 15.57
C PHE A 141 -6.30 26.11 16.71
N SER A 142 -6.18 27.40 16.38
CA SER A 142 -6.12 28.49 17.35
C SER A 142 -7.48 28.83 17.99
N SER A 143 -8.59 28.32 17.44
CA SER A 143 -9.94 28.54 17.99
C SER A 143 -10.21 27.71 19.26
N LYS A 144 -11.28 28.08 20.00
CA LYS A 144 -11.65 27.40 21.26
C LYS A 144 -11.97 25.91 21.08
N GLY A 145 -12.57 25.53 19.95
CA GLY A 145 -13.02 24.14 19.71
C GLY A 145 -11.89 23.10 19.64
N TYR A 146 -10.65 23.54 19.42
CA TYR A 146 -9.48 22.66 19.31
C TYR A 146 -8.60 22.65 20.55
N GLU A 147 -8.88 23.50 21.55
CA GLU A 147 -8.07 23.59 22.76
C GLU A 147 -7.98 22.26 23.50
N LYS A 148 -9.05 21.45 23.47
CA LYS A 148 -9.09 20.14 24.12
C LYS A 148 -7.97 19.21 23.65
N TYR A 149 -7.55 19.28 22.39
CA TYR A 149 -6.48 18.40 21.90
C TYR A 149 -5.13 18.82 22.47
N PHE A 150 -4.79 20.12 22.39
CA PHE A 150 -3.50 20.63 22.84
C PHE A 150 -3.34 20.64 24.36
N LYS A 151 -4.42 20.91 25.12
CA LYS A 151 -4.41 20.82 26.59
C LYS A 151 -4.13 19.40 27.09
N ASN A 152 -4.52 18.40 26.30
CA ASN A 152 -4.28 16.99 26.58
C ASN A 152 -3.01 16.44 25.89
N GLY A 153 -2.13 17.32 25.37
CA GLY A 153 -0.85 16.91 24.78
C GLY A 153 -0.97 16.09 23.49
N MET A 154 -2.11 16.15 22.80
CA MET A 154 -2.37 15.35 21.61
C MET A 154 -1.42 15.73 20.47
N LYS A 155 -0.91 14.70 19.77
CA LYS A 155 -0.25 14.90 18.47
C LYS A 155 -1.33 15.13 17.42
N MET A 156 -1.18 16.20 16.65
CA MET A 156 -2.11 16.59 15.60
C MET A 156 -1.50 16.29 14.24
N GLU A 157 -2.23 15.60 13.39
CA GLU A 157 -1.88 15.39 12.00
C GLU A 157 -2.75 16.21 11.07
N ILE A 158 -2.12 16.84 10.09
CA ILE A 158 -2.74 17.66 9.06
C ILE A 158 -2.33 17.14 7.67
N PRO A 159 -3.05 17.49 6.60
CA PRO A 159 -2.65 17.12 5.25
C PRO A 159 -1.19 17.48 4.97
N ARG A 160 -0.45 16.59 4.29
CA ARG A 160 0.98 16.80 4.02
C ARG A 160 1.26 18.11 3.29
N ASP A 161 0.40 18.44 2.33
CA ASP A 161 0.41 19.67 1.54
C ASP A 161 0.13 20.95 2.37
N PHE A 162 -0.42 20.83 3.58
CA PHE A 162 -0.73 21.97 4.43
C PHE A 162 0.43 22.38 5.33
N LEU A 163 1.42 21.52 5.55
CA LEU A 163 2.45 21.74 6.57
C LEU A 163 3.24 23.04 6.35
N GLY A 164 3.62 23.34 5.10
CA GLY A 164 4.42 24.52 4.77
C GLY A 164 3.72 25.82 5.17
N ASP A 165 2.49 26.01 4.68
CA ASP A 165 1.69 27.21 4.98
C ASP A 165 1.31 27.28 6.47
N PHE A 166 1.04 26.14 7.10
CA PHE A 166 0.75 26.05 8.52
C PHE A 166 1.93 26.56 9.35
N GLN A 167 3.14 26.05 9.10
CA GLN A 167 4.35 26.45 9.82
C GLN A 167 4.70 27.92 9.56
N LYS A 168 4.49 28.41 8.33
CA LYS A 168 4.70 29.81 7.97
C LYS A 168 3.75 30.73 8.75
N LYS A 169 2.45 30.44 8.73
CA LYS A 169 1.43 31.21 9.45
C LYS A 169 1.67 31.21 10.96
N ALA A 170 1.97 30.04 11.53
CA ALA A 170 2.30 29.91 12.95
C ALA A 170 3.51 30.77 13.35
N SER A 171 4.56 30.76 12.52
CA SER A 171 5.79 31.53 12.80
C SER A 171 5.57 33.04 12.70
N ILE A 172 4.73 33.49 11.77
CA ILE A 172 4.34 34.90 11.65
C ILE A 172 3.58 35.36 12.90
N GLU A 173 2.60 34.56 13.35
CA GLU A 173 1.79 34.90 14.52
C GLU A 173 2.65 34.92 15.80
N ILE A 174 3.53 33.94 15.98
CA ILE A 174 4.49 33.87 17.09
C ILE A 174 5.35 35.14 17.14
N LYS A 175 6.01 35.52 16.02
CA LYS A 175 6.83 36.73 15.95
C LYS A 175 6.03 38.01 16.21
N SER A 176 4.79 38.07 15.74
CA SER A 176 3.87 39.18 16.00
C SER A 176 3.56 39.31 17.50
N LEU A 177 3.29 38.19 18.16
CA LEU A 177 3.00 38.15 19.59
C LEU A 177 4.22 38.52 20.42
N GLU A 178 5.41 38.01 20.11
CA GLU A 178 6.67 38.38 20.76
C GLU A 178 6.91 39.89 20.71
N SER A 179 6.75 40.50 19.53
CA SER A 179 6.91 41.94 19.32
C SER A 179 5.87 42.74 20.12
N LYS A 180 4.61 42.29 20.15
CA LYS A 180 3.54 42.91 20.96
C LYS A 180 3.83 42.80 22.45
N ILE A 181 4.35 41.67 22.92
CA ILE A 181 4.74 41.46 24.33
C ILE A 181 5.84 42.43 24.73
N ALA A 182 6.90 42.55 23.92
CA ALA A 182 8.00 43.48 24.16
C ALA A 182 7.49 44.93 24.25
N LYS A 183 6.64 45.34 23.31
CA LYS A 183 6.01 46.67 23.30
C LYS A 183 5.16 46.93 24.54
N GLN A 184 4.29 45.99 24.95
CA GLN A 184 3.44 46.17 26.14
C GLN A 184 4.25 46.22 27.44
N LYS A 185 5.35 45.46 27.54
CA LYS A 185 6.27 45.55 28.68
C LYS A 185 6.97 46.91 28.73
N GLY A 186 7.41 47.44 27.58
CA GLY A 186 8.00 48.78 27.49
C GLY A 186 7.06 49.90 27.94
N PHE A 187 5.75 49.72 27.79
CA PHE A 187 4.72 50.63 28.30
C PHE A 187 4.29 50.36 29.75
N GLY A 188 4.93 49.43 30.47
CA GLY A 188 4.53 49.05 31.83
C GLY A 188 3.20 48.28 31.92
N ASN A 189 2.60 47.87 30.79
CA ASN A 189 1.31 47.17 30.74
C ASN A 189 1.47 45.65 30.99
N PHE A 190 1.93 45.27 32.18
CA PHE A 190 2.27 43.88 32.50
C PHE A 190 1.10 42.91 32.40
N GLN A 191 -0.12 43.32 32.79
CA GLN A 191 -1.32 42.47 32.66
C GLN A 191 -1.64 42.13 31.19
N LYS A 192 -1.53 43.12 30.28
CA LYS A 192 -1.73 42.89 28.84
C LYS A 192 -0.62 41.99 28.27
N ALA A 193 0.62 42.19 28.71
CA ALA A 193 1.73 41.34 28.32
C ALA A 193 1.54 39.88 28.77
N ALA A 194 1.00 39.63 29.96
CA ALA A 194 0.69 38.28 30.45
C ALA A 194 -0.34 37.57 29.56
N LYS A 195 -1.46 38.22 29.21
CA LYS A 195 -2.46 37.66 28.28
C LYS A 195 -1.90 37.34 26.90
N LEU A 196 -0.94 38.14 26.41
CA LEU A 196 -0.27 37.88 25.14
C LEU A 196 0.71 36.69 25.24
N LYS A 197 1.39 36.51 26.38
CA LYS A 197 2.24 35.33 26.61
C LYS A 197 1.43 34.03 26.59
N GLU A 198 0.24 34.01 27.18
CA GLU A 198 -0.65 32.84 27.11
C GLU A 198 -1.00 32.48 25.66
N LYS A 199 -1.31 33.48 24.83
CA LYS A 199 -1.57 33.29 23.39
C LYS A 199 -0.32 32.80 22.64
N LEU A 200 0.85 33.32 22.98
CA LEU A 200 2.13 32.88 22.41
C LEU A 200 2.37 31.40 22.71
N GLN A 201 2.27 31.01 23.99
CA GLN A 201 2.43 29.62 24.42
C GLN A 201 1.44 28.68 23.73
N LYS A 202 0.19 29.12 23.53
CA LYS A 202 -0.81 28.37 22.75
C LYS A 202 -0.33 28.16 21.30
N CYS A 203 0.16 29.20 20.63
CA CYS A 203 0.65 29.10 19.25
C CYS A 203 1.88 28.18 19.14
N GLU A 204 2.81 28.28 20.10
CA GLU A 204 3.99 27.41 20.17
C GLU A 204 3.59 25.95 20.38
N THR A 205 2.64 25.69 21.28
CA THR A 205 2.12 24.33 21.55
C THR A 205 1.45 23.74 20.31
N ILE A 206 0.64 24.55 19.60
CA ILE A 206 0.01 24.14 18.34
C ILE A 206 1.08 23.78 17.31
N LYS A 207 2.06 24.65 17.11
CA LYS A 207 3.14 24.46 16.15
C LYS A 207 3.98 23.22 16.46
N ALA A 208 4.34 23.01 17.73
CA ALA A 208 5.20 21.91 18.16
C ALA A 208 4.51 20.54 18.13
N ASN A 209 3.19 20.49 18.31
CA ASN A 209 2.43 19.24 18.32
C ASN A 209 1.76 18.90 16.99
N THR A 210 1.93 19.73 15.95
CA THR A 210 1.38 19.48 14.62
C THR A 210 2.43 18.89 13.69
N ARG A 211 2.08 17.81 12.99
CA ARG A 211 2.95 17.12 12.02
C ARG A 211 2.17 16.77 10.74
N PRO A 212 2.85 16.49 9.61
CA PRO A 212 2.15 16.06 8.41
C PRO A 212 1.65 14.62 8.57
N ALA A 213 0.47 14.34 8.03
CA ALA A 213 0.06 13.00 7.65
C ALA A 213 0.83 12.54 6.40
N SER A 214 0.72 11.26 6.05
CA SER A 214 1.23 10.68 4.80
C SER A 214 0.51 11.24 3.57
N THR A 215 -0.81 11.43 3.67
CA THR A 215 -1.67 11.87 2.57
C THR A 215 -1.87 13.37 2.51
N THR A 216 -1.99 13.87 1.29
CA THR A 216 -2.52 15.21 0.98
C THR A 216 -4.04 15.26 1.13
N LYS A 217 -4.60 16.48 1.15
CA LYS A 217 -6.05 16.65 1.20
C LYS A 217 -6.74 16.09 -0.04
N GLN A 218 -6.16 16.29 -1.22
CA GLN A 218 -6.71 15.78 -2.47
C GLN A 218 -6.66 14.25 -2.52
N GLU A 219 -5.57 13.62 -2.07
CA GLU A 219 -5.49 12.15 -2.02
C GLU A 219 -6.55 11.54 -1.10
N ALA A 220 -6.86 12.20 0.01
CA ALA A 220 -7.95 11.78 0.91
C ALA A 220 -9.33 11.90 0.24
N ILE A 221 -9.58 12.97 -0.52
CA ILE A 221 -10.81 13.15 -1.30
C ILE A 221 -10.89 12.12 -2.42
N ASP A 222 -9.81 11.88 -3.15
CA ASP A 222 -9.73 10.87 -4.20
C ASP A 222 -9.97 9.47 -3.65
N ALA A 223 -9.47 9.17 -2.44
CA ALA A 223 -9.72 7.90 -1.76
C ALA A 223 -11.19 7.73 -1.37
N ARG A 224 -11.86 8.82 -0.97
CA ARG A 224 -13.31 8.85 -0.71
C ARG A 224 -14.12 8.64 -1.99
N LEU A 225 -13.73 9.25 -3.11
CA LEU A 225 -14.50 9.24 -4.35
C LEU A 225 -14.22 8.01 -5.22
N ASN A 226 -12.97 7.58 -5.28
CA ASN A 226 -12.46 6.53 -6.16
C ASN A 226 -11.59 5.55 -5.36
N PRO A 227 -12.17 4.79 -4.42
CA PRO A 227 -11.42 3.96 -3.47
C PRO A 227 -10.55 2.90 -4.16
N ASN A 228 -11.06 2.26 -5.22
CA ASN A 228 -10.33 1.28 -6.03
C ASN A 228 -9.10 1.89 -6.71
N LEU A 229 -9.26 3.06 -7.33
CA LEU A 229 -8.17 3.75 -8.01
C LEU A 229 -7.12 4.25 -7.03
N SER A 230 -7.54 4.79 -5.88
CA SER A 230 -6.63 5.24 -4.82
C SER A 230 -5.81 4.07 -4.26
N THR A 231 -6.44 2.93 -4.02
CA THR A 231 -5.76 1.71 -3.55
C THR A 231 -4.81 1.15 -4.61
N ALA A 232 -5.25 1.11 -5.87
CA ALA A 232 -4.41 0.66 -6.98
C ALA A 232 -3.17 1.54 -7.17
N LYS A 233 -3.28 2.86 -7.00
CA LYS A 233 -2.14 3.79 -7.02
C LYS A 233 -1.13 3.48 -5.91
N ASP A 234 -1.60 3.27 -4.68
CA ASP A 234 -0.72 2.92 -3.55
C ASP A 234 0.00 1.59 -3.80
N VAL A 235 -0.73 0.55 -4.22
CA VAL A 235 -0.15 -0.78 -4.54
C VAL A 235 0.86 -0.68 -5.68
N ALA A 236 0.51 0.02 -6.75
CA ALA A 236 1.41 0.23 -7.88
C ALA A 236 2.68 0.99 -7.47
N SER A 237 2.58 1.97 -6.57
CA SER A 237 3.73 2.74 -6.07
C SER A 237 4.69 1.86 -5.26
N LEU A 238 4.19 1.03 -4.34
CA LEU A 238 5.03 0.10 -3.58
C LEU A 238 5.63 -0.99 -4.45
N SER A 239 4.86 -1.53 -5.40
CA SER A 239 5.38 -2.51 -6.36
C SER A 239 6.40 -1.91 -7.31
N TYR A 240 6.22 -0.65 -7.71
CA TYR A 240 7.22 0.10 -8.45
C TYR A 240 8.52 0.21 -7.65
N GLN A 241 8.43 0.54 -6.36
CA GLN A 241 9.60 0.58 -5.48
C GLN A 241 10.28 -0.79 -5.36
N ALA A 242 9.52 -1.88 -5.19
CA ALA A 242 10.05 -3.24 -5.20
C ALA A 242 10.80 -3.56 -6.50
N GLY A 243 10.20 -3.20 -7.64
CA GLY A 243 10.80 -3.32 -8.97
C GLY A 243 12.11 -2.55 -9.08
N MET A 244 12.12 -1.28 -8.64
CA MET A 244 13.29 -0.41 -8.72
C MET A 244 14.43 -0.90 -7.82
N ASN A 245 14.14 -1.42 -6.63
CA ASN A 245 15.17 -1.99 -5.76
C ASN A 245 15.80 -3.27 -6.33
N ALA A 246 15.00 -4.08 -7.04
CA ALA A 246 15.50 -5.28 -7.72
C ALA A 246 16.30 -4.98 -8.99
N MET A 247 16.23 -3.74 -9.50
CA MET A 247 16.88 -3.32 -10.74
C MET A 247 18.29 -2.79 -10.46
N GLN A 248 19.33 -3.47 -10.98
CA GLN A 248 20.72 -3.03 -10.84
C GLN A 248 21.07 -1.78 -11.70
N THR A 249 20.25 -1.44 -12.70
CA THR A 249 20.49 -0.28 -13.60
C THR A 249 19.16 0.35 -13.98
N GLY A 250 18.94 1.61 -13.61
CA GLY A 250 17.63 2.30 -13.64
C GLY A 250 17.03 2.54 -15.03
N ALA A 251 16.38 1.53 -15.60
CA ALA A 251 15.57 1.64 -16.81
C ALA A 251 14.08 1.49 -16.49
N PHE A 252 13.25 2.47 -16.87
CA PHE A 252 11.81 2.43 -16.65
C PHE A 252 11.11 1.43 -17.58
N VAL A 253 10.10 0.70 -17.05
CA VAL A 253 9.33 -0.30 -17.82
C VAL A 253 7.83 -0.05 -17.62
N GLY A 254 7.19 0.53 -18.64
CA GLY A 254 5.73 0.66 -18.71
C GLY A 254 5.10 -0.62 -19.28
N GLY A 255 4.22 -1.28 -18.52
CA GLY A 255 3.47 -2.46 -19.00
C GLY A 255 3.15 -3.54 -17.97
N VAL A 256 3.61 -3.42 -16.72
CA VAL A 256 3.58 -4.53 -15.74
C VAL A 256 2.21 -4.76 -15.09
N VAL A 257 1.37 -3.73 -14.99
CA VAL A 257 0.11 -3.77 -14.22
C VAL A 257 -0.92 -4.74 -14.80
N SER A 258 -1.12 -4.77 -16.13
CA SER A 258 -2.14 -5.62 -16.77
C SER A 258 -1.84 -7.12 -16.64
N CYS A 259 -0.56 -7.49 -16.64
CA CYS A 259 -0.09 -8.85 -16.40
C CYS A 259 -0.52 -9.36 -15.02
N VAL A 260 -0.26 -8.58 -13.97
CA VAL A 260 -0.58 -8.97 -12.59
C VAL A 260 -2.06 -9.27 -12.41
N THR A 261 -2.94 -8.39 -12.92
CA THR A 261 -4.39 -8.56 -12.80
C THR A 261 -4.84 -9.85 -13.47
N ASN A 262 -4.37 -10.12 -14.69
CA ASN A 262 -4.73 -11.33 -15.41
C ASN A 262 -4.23 -12.60 -14.67
N ILE A 263 -3.00 -12.57 -14.14
CA ILE A 263 -2.48 -13.67 -13.33
C ILE A 263 -3.41 -13.90 -12.13
N TYR A 264 -3.68 -12.86 -11.35
CA TYR A 264 -4.53 -12.97 -10.16
C TYR A 264 -5.92 -13.52 -10.49
N GLU A 265 -6.54 -13.09 -11.59
CA GLU A 265 -7.85 -13.60 -11.99
C GLU A 265 -7.84 -15.08 -12.40
N CYS A 266 -6.75 -15.58 -12.99
CA CYS A 266 -6.57 -17.02 -13.22
C CYS A 266 -6.46 -17.78 -11.89
N ILE A 267 -5.71 -17.24 -10.92
CA ILE A 267 -5.56 -17.87 -9.59
C ILE A 267 -6.87 -17.87 -8.80
N ALA A 268 -7.55 -16.72 -8.77
CA ALA A 268 -8.69 -16.48 -7.88
C ALA A 268 -10.02 -16.93 -8.49
N ASN A 269 -10.18 -16.78 -9.81
CA ASN A 269 -11.46 -16.98 -10.50
C ASN A 269 -11.41 -18.09 -11.55
N GLY A 270 -10.30 -18.82 -11.68
CA GLY A 270 -10.16 -19.90 -12.66
C GLY A 270 -10.25 -19.43 -14.11
N LYS A 271 -9.95 -18.15 -14.38
CA LYS A 271 -9.87 -17.64 -15.78
C LYS A 271 -8.82 -18.42 -16.56
N ASP A 272 -9.06 -18.57 -17.86
CA ASP A 272 -8.14 -19.24 -18.79
C ASP A 272 -6.73 -18.61 -18.73
N PRO A 273 -5.69 -19.36 -18.30
CA PRO A 273 -4.31 -18.87 -18.22
C PRO A 273 -3.76 -18.37 -19.56
N ASN A 274 -4.29 -18.82 -20.71
CA ASN A 274 -3.91 -18.35 -22.04
C ASN A 274 -4.12 -16.84 -22.21
N LYS A 275 -5.18 -16.29 -21.60
CA LYS A 275 -5.45 -14.83 -21.63
C LYS A 275 -4.41 -14.03 -20.84
N ALA A 276 -3.89 -14.58 -19.74
CA ALA A 276 -2.83 -13.95 -18.96
C ALA A 276 -1.48 -13.96 -19.68
N ILE A 277 -1.19 -15.04 -20.42
CA ILE A 277 0.06 -15.22 -21.16
C ILE A 277 0.13 -14.29 -22.38
N LYS A 278 -0.95 -14.15 -23.18
CA LYS A 278 -0.96 -13.30 -24.39
C LYS A 278 -0.57 -11.84 -24.14
N HIS A 279 -1.08 -11.24 -23.07
CA HIS A 279 -0.76 -9.85 -22.73
C HIS A 279 0.65 -9.70 -22.14
N THR A 280 1.19 -10.74 -21.51
CA THR A 280 2.53 -10.74 -20.92
C THR A 280 3.61 -10.96 -21.98
N ALA A 281 3.39 -11.94 -22.85
CA ALA A 281 4.27 -12.31 -23.94
C ALA A 281 4.58 -11.10 -24.82
N LEU A 282 3.57 -10.34 -25.27
CA LEU A 282 3.75 -9.18 -26.15
C LEU A 282 4.64 -8.07 -25.57
N ALA A 283 4.62 -7.86 -24.25
CA ALA A 283 5.45 -6.85 -23.58
C ALA A 283 6.89 -7.33 -23.37
N THR A 284 7.09 -8.62 -23.09
CA THR A 284 8.41 -9.25 -22.87
C THR A 284 9.13 -9.58 -24.19
N LEU A 285 8.40 -9.89 -25.27
CA LEU A 285 8.94 -10.31 -26.57
C LEU A 285 9.52 -9.16 -27.41
N LYS A 286 8.97 -7.94 -27.29
CA LYS A 286 9.31 -6.85 -28.22
C LYS A 286 10.67 -6.19 -28.01
N GLY A 287 11.36 -6.46 -26.90
CA GLY A 287 12.71 -5.94 -26.70
C GLY A 287 13.50 -6.95 -25.90
N GLY A 288 14.44 -7.66 -26.54
CA GLY A 288 15.30 -8.64 -25.87
C GLY A 288 15.82 -8.10 -24.53
N LEU A 289 15.18 -8.50 -23.44
CA LEU A 289 15.27 -7.79 -22.17
C LEU A 289 16.64 -8.01 -21.53
N LYS A 290 17.31 -6.92 -21.20
CA LYS A 290 18.48 -6.92 -20.31
C LYS A 290 18.04 -7.38 -18.92
N GLY A 291 18.92 -8.05 -18.17
CA GLY A 291 18.61 -8.65 -16.87
C GLY A 291 17.92 -7.70 -15.87
N GLY A 292 18.24 -6.40 -15.89
CA GLY A 292 17.61 -5.40 -15.03
C GLY A 292 16.10 -5.25 -15.21
N VAL A 293 15.57 -5.35 -16.44
CA VAL A 293 14.13 -5.25 -16.71
C VAL A 293 13.38 -6.49 -16.22
N ILE A 294 13.99 -7.67 -16.39
CA ILE A 294 13.44 -8.94 -15.89
C ILE A 294 13.33 -8.91 -14.37
N SER A 295 14.38 -8.43 -13.68
CA SER A 295 14.37 -8.30 -12.22
C SER A 295 13.30 -7.33 -11.73
N TYR A 296 13.18 -6.16 -12.36
CA TYR A 296 12.11 -5.19 -12.06
C TYR A 296 10.72 -5.78 -12.25
N PHE A 297 10.48 -6.40 -13.42
CA PHE A 297 9.19 -7.01 -13.73
C PHE A 297 8.81 -8.08 -12.71
N ASN A 298 9.77 -8.94 -12.36
CA ASN A 298 9.56 -9.99 -11.38
C ASN A 298 9.24 -9.43 -9.99
N ALA A 299 10.02 -8.46 -9.50
CA ALA A 299 9.80 -7.89 -8.17
C ALA A 299 8.51 -7.07 -8.09
N PHE A 300 8.21 -6.24 -9.08
CA PHE A 300 6.94 -5.52 -9.19
C PHE A 300 5.75 -6.48 -9.18
N SER A 301 5.79 -7.49 -10.05
CA SER A 301 4.64 -8.38 -10.25
C SER A 301 4.44 -9.29 -9.05
N SER A 302 5.52 -9.82 -8.48
CA SER A 302 5.45 -10.68 -7.29
C SER A 302 4.97 -9.92 -6.05
N SER A 303 5.41 -8.68 -5.86
CA SER A 303 4.94 -7.78 -4.81
C SER A 303 3.44 -7.50 -4.93
N SER A 304 2.98 -7.08 -6.13
CA SER A 304 1.56 -6.79 -6.38
C SER A 304 0.70 -8.03 -6.20
N LEU A 305 1.08 -9.14 -6.85
CA LEU A 305 0.37 -10.41 -6.80
C LEU A 305 0.31 -10.96 -5.38
N GLY A 306 1.43 -10.91 -4.65
CA GLY A 306 1.50 -11.33 -3.26
C GLY A 306 0.58 -10.52 -2.37
N GLY A 307 0.52 -9.20 -2.54
CA GLY A 307 -0.45 -8.35 -1.85
C GLY A 307 -1.89 -8.78 -2.10
N MET A 308 -2.28 -8.96 -3.37
CA MET A 308 -3.63 -9.40 -3.76
C MET A 308 -3.97 -10.80 -3.22
N MET A 309 -3.00 -11.72 -3.25
CA MET A 309 -3.19 -13.06 -2.69
C MET A 309 -3.38 -12.99 -1.18
N GLN A 310 -2.55 -12.23 -0.45
CA GLN A 310 -2.64 -12.07 1.00
C GLN A 310 -3.91 -11.36 1.47
N SER A 311 -4.52 -10.52 0.62
CA SER A 311 -5.81 -9.87 0.89
C SER A 311 -7.01 -10.73 0.51
N SER A 312 -6.82 -11.86 -0.18
CA SER A 312 -7.92 -12.74 -0.59
C SER A 312 -8.72 -13.28 0.59
N ALA A 313 -10.05 -13.35 0.42
CA ALA A 313 -10.94 -14.03 1.37
C ALA A 313 -10.73 -15.55 1.40
N ASN A 314 -10.19 -16.13 0.31
CA ASN A 314 -9.90 -17.55 0.25
C ASN A 314 -8.65 -17.87 1.10
N LYS A 315 -8.83 -18.66 2.16
CA LYS A 315 -7.77 -19.03 3.11
C LYS A 315 -6.58 -19.71 2.44
N ILE A 316 -6.81 -20.49 1.39
CA ILE A 316 -5.74 -21.18 0.63
C ILE A 316 -4.91 -20.13 -0.13
N ILE A 317 -5.55 -19.29 -0.95
CA ILE A 317 -4.87 -18.23 -1.72
C ILE A 317 -4.11 -17.28 -0.78
N LYS A 318 -4.75 -16.91 0.33
CA LYS A 318 -4.16 -16.08 1.39
C LYS A 318 -2.91 -16.70 2.00
N SER A 319 -2.92 -18.01 2.23
CA SER A 319 -1.74 -18.72 2.76
C SER A 319 -0.61 -18.74 1.75
N LEU A 320 -0.92 -18.97 0.46
CA LEU A 320 0.09 -18.98 -0.61
C LEU A 320 0.76 -17.61 -0.79
N GLY A 321 0.00 -16.52 -0.66
CA GLY A 321 0.52 -15.16 -0.78
C GLY A 321 1.56 -14.75 0.27
N LYS A 322 1.61 -15.45 1.42
CA LYS A 322 2.57 -15.16 2.51
C LYS A 322 3.98 -15.71 2.26
N GLY A 323 4.10 -16.68 1.35
CA GLY A 323 5.35 -17.34 1.04
C GLY A 323 5.96 -16.87 -0.28
N LEU A 324 6.82 -17.71 -0.85
CA LEU A 324 7.51 -17.45 -2.12
C LEU A 324 6.64 -17.71 -3.37
N MET A 325 5.38 -18.16 -3.22
CA MET A 325 4.53 -18.54 -4.33
C MET A 325 4.29 -17.42 -5.36
N PRO A 326 4.02 -16.16 -4.96
CA PRO A 326 3.87 -15.08 -5.93
C PRO A 326 5.12 -14.90 -6.80
N ALA A 327 6.31 -14.98 -6.20
CA ALA A 327 7.57 -14.88 -6.91
C ALA A 327 7.81 -16.08 -7.84
N MET A 328 7.46 -17.29 -7.42
CA MET A 328 7.58 -18.50 -8.24
C MET A 328 6.67 -18.45 -9.48
N ILE A 329 5.40 -18.07 -9.32
CA ILE A 329 4.45 -17.97 -10.45
C ILE A 329 4.94 -16.96 -11.48
N VAL A 330 5.33 -15.76 -11.02
CA VAL A 330 5.84 -14.71 -11.88
C VAL A 330 7.14 -15.13 -12.56
N SER A 331 8.07 -15.76 -11.83
CA SER A 331 9.32 -16.25 -12.41
C SER A 331 9.07 -17.32 -13.47
N ALA A 332 8.11 -18.22 -13.27
CA ALA A 332 7.73 -19.25 -14.25
C ALA A 332 7.30 -18.64 -15.57
N LEU A 333 6.40 -17.65 -15.49
CA LEU A 333 5.89 -16.92 -16.64
C LEU A 333 7.02 -16.19 -17.37
N THR A 334 7.85 -15.45 -16.64
CA THR A 334 8.96 -14.67 -17.22
C THR A 334 10.01 -15.56 -17.86
N THR A 335 10.38 -16.68 -17.23
CA THR A 335 11.35 -17.63 -17.78
C THR A 335 10.82 -18.26 -19.07
N ASN A 336 9.58 -18.76 -19.07
CA ASN A 336 8.99 -19.37 -20.27
C ASN A 336 8.82 -18.34 -21.41
N ALA A 337 8.36 -17.12 -21.10
CA ALA A 337 8.26 -16.04 -22.08
C ALA A 337 9.62 -15.64 -22.68
N THR A 338 10.69 -15.66 -21.87
CA THR A 338 12.05 -15.37 -22.34
C THR A 338 12.55 -16.46 -23.28
N ILE A 339 12.32 -17.73 -22.96
CA ILE A 339 12.69 -18.87 -23.82
C ILE A 339 11.95 -18.77 -25.16
N LEU A 340 10.64 -18.53 -25.14
CA LEU A 340 9.83 -18.33 -26.35
C LEU A 340 10.30 -17.13 -27.17
N GLY A 341 10.64 -16.01 -26.52
CA GLY A 341 11.20 -14.83 -27.19
C GLY A 341 12.50 -15.11 -27.91
N ARG A 342 13.38 -15.96 -27.33
CA ARG A 342 14.61 -16.38 -28.00
C ARG A 342 14.32 -17.25 -29.23
N TYR A 343 13.35 -18.15 -29.15
CA TYR A 343 12.95 -18.99 -30.28
C TYR A 343 12.39 -18.16 -31.44
N PHE A 344 11.41 -17.29 -31.18
CA PHE A 344 10.82 -16.42 -32.21
C PHE A 344 11.81 -15.41 -32.80
N SER A 345 12.88 -15.08 -32.06
CA SER A 345 13.98 -14.23 -32.56
C SER A 345 15.03 -15.03 -33.36
N GLY A 346 14.83 -16.33 -33.59
CA GLY A 346 15.78 -17.21 -34.27
C GLY A 346 17.07 -17.50 -33.48
N LYS A 347 17.10 -17.21 -32.16
CA LYS A 347 18.30 -17.37 -31.32
C LYS A 347 18.49 -18.78 -30.77
N ILE A 348 17.44 -19.61 -30.79
CA ILE A 348 17.44 -21.02 -30.41
C ILE A 348 16.53 -21.76 -31.37
N ASP A 349 16.86 -23.03 -31.65
CA ASP A 349 16.03 -23.90 -32.49
C ASP A 349 14.89 -24.59 -31.70
N GLU A 350 14.07 -25.38 -32.38
CA GLU A 350 12.94 -26.09 -31.77
C GLU A 350 13.37 -27.12 -30.72
N VAL A 351 14.50 -27.80 -30.94
CA VAL A 351 15.01 -28.82 -30.03
C VAL A 351 15.52 -28.16 -28.74
N GLU A 352 16.22 -27.04 -28.88
CA GLU A 352 16.69 -26.23 -27.76
C GLU A 352 15.54 -25.56 -27.01
N LEU A 353 14.50 -25.10 -27.73
CA LEU A 353 13.25 -24.62 -27.15
C LEU A 353 12.63 -25.67 -26.22
N LEU A 354 12.39 -26.89 -26.72
CA LEU A 354 11.78 -27.97 -25.94
C LEU A 354 12.65 -28.35 -24.73
N LYS A 355 13.96 -28.49 -24.90
CA LYS A 355 14.90 -28.79 -23.81
C LYS A 355 14.89 -27.70 -22.73
N GLN A 356 14.93 -26.43 -23.11
CA GLN A 356 14.94 -25.31 -22.16
C GLN A 356 13.60 -25.20 -21.42
N LEU A 357 12.47 -25.35 -22.11
CA LEU A 357 11.14 -25.36 -21.51
C LEU A 357 10.97 -26.51 -20.50
N VAL A 358 11.33 -27.74 -20.88
CA VAL A 358 11.27 -28.91 -19.99
C VAL A 358 12.16 -28.69 -18.75
N LYS A 359 13.40 -28.24 -18.95
CA LYS A 359 14.35 -28.00 -17.86
C LYS A 359 13.86 -26.92 -16.90
N ALA A 360 13.38 -25.79 -17.40
CA ALA A 360 12.88 -24.68 -16.60
C ALA A 360 11.69 -25.10 -15.72
N ASN A 361 10.73 -25.80 -16.33
CA ASN A 361 9.51 -26.22 -15.65
C ASN A 361 9.75 -27.38 -14.67
N THR A 362 10.65 -28.31 -15.00
CA THR A 362 11.07 -29.39 -14.07
C THR A 362 11.79 -28.82 -12.85
N THR A 363 12.65 -27.82 -13.04
CA THR A 363 13.34 -27.12 -11.93
C THR A 363 12.36 -26.39 -11.03
N LEU A 364 11.34 -25.76 -11.61
CA LEU A 364 10.30 -25.06 -10.85
C LEU A 364 9.39 -26.01 -10.08
N ILE A 365 8.98 -27.13 -10.67
CA ILE A 365 8.15 -28.16 -10.01
C ILE A 365 8.93 -28.82 -8.87
N SER A 366 10.19 -29.21 -9.10
CA SER A 366 11.04 -29.83 -8.07
C SER A 366 11.39 -28.87 -6.93
N SER A 367 11.68 -27.59 -7.22
CA SER A 367 11.93 -26.57 -6.18
C SER A 367 10.66 -26.10 -5.46
N GLY A 368 9.52 -26.00 -6.16
CA GLY A 368 8.23 -25.60 -5.61
C GLY A 368 7.55 -26.68 -4.77
N ALA A 369 7.59 -27.94 -5.21
CA ALA A 369 7.02 -29.07 -4.47
C ALA A 369 7.79 -29.35 -3.17
N MET A 370 9.14 -29.27 -3.19
CA MET A 370 9.94 -29.52 -1.99
C MET A 370 9.92 -28.36 -0.97
N ALA A 371 9.78 -27.11 -1.41
CA ALA A 371 9.76 -25.95 -0.51
C ALA A 371 8.39 -25.72 0.17
N VAL A 372 7.27 -26.03 -0.51
CA VAL A 372 5.91 -25.87 0.06
C VAL A 372 5.59 -26.96 1.08
N VAL A 373 6.09 -28.18 0.86
CA VAL A 373 5.93 -29.31 1.80
C VAL A 373 6.71 -29.08 3.10
N GLY A 374 7.78 -28.28 3.09
CA GLY A 374 8.64 -28.04 4.25
C GLY A 374 8.13 -27.01 5.29
N GLN A 375 7.16 -26.14 4.95
CA GLN A 375 6.68 -25.09 5.88
C GLN A 375 5.16 -25.10 6.15
N VAL A 376 4.37 -25.85 5.39
CA VAL A 376 2.92 -25.95 5.60
C VAL A 376 2.53 -27.42 5.51
N LEU A 377 2.12 -28.00 6.64
CA LEU A 377 1.64 -29.38 6.79
C LEU A 377 0.26 -29.57 6.12
N ILE A 378 0.12 -29.16 4.86
CA ILE A 378 -1.07 -29.36 4.05
C ILE A 378 -0.60 -29.82 2.66
N PRO A 379 -0.88 -31.07 2.25
CA PRO A 379 -0.73 -31.46 0.85
C PRO A 379 -1.77 -30.69 0.05
N ILE A 380 -1.34 -29.77 -0.82
CA ILE A 380 -2.27 -29.03 -1.68
C ILE A 380 -1.99 -29.37 -3.16
N PRO A 381 -2.70 -30.38 -3.72
CA PRO A 381 -2.75 -30.66 -5.16
C PRO A 381 -3.09 -29.42 -6.01
N VAL A 382 -3.80 -28.45 -5.43
CA VAL A 382 -4.18 -27.18 -6.07
C VAL A 382 -2.97 -26.32 -6.43
N VAL A 383 -1.87 -26.34 -5.66
CA VAL A 383 -0.66 -25.53 -5.96
C VAL A 383 0.11 -26.10 -7.15
N GLY A 384 0.26 -27.42 -7.17
CA GLY A 384 0.83 -28.14 -8.31
C GLY A 384 -0.01 -27.97 -9.57
N ALA A 385 -1.34 -27.97 -9.45
CA ALA A 385 -2.26 -27.69 -10.55
C ALA A 385 -2.25 -26.22 -11.00
N LEU A 386 -1.99 -25.27 -10.10
CA LEU A 386 -1.91 -23.83 -10.43
C LEU A 386 -0.63 -23.50 -11.17
N ILE A 387 0.52 -23.91 -10.61
CA ILE A 387 1.82 -23.74 -11.24
C ILE A 387 1.85 -24.57 -12.53
N GLY A 388 1.40 -25.82 -12.47
CA GLY A 388 1.26 -26.72 -13.62
C GLY A 388 0.27 -26.25 -14.67
N GLY A 389 -0.77 -25.49 -14.30
CA GLY A 389 -1.75 -24.90 -15.21
C GLY A 389 -1.21 -23.65 -15.93
N PHE A 390 -0.47 -22.78 -15.24
CA PHE A 390 0.22 -21.65 -15.89
C PHE A 390 1.38 -22.11 -16.76
N VAL A 391 2.18 -23.05 -16.26
CA VAL A 391 3.24 -23.72 -17.02
C VAL A 391 2.63 -24.48 -18.19
N GLY A 392 1.58 -25.27 -17.96
CA GLY A 392 0.88 -26.09 -18.94
C GLY A 392 0.22 -25.27 -20.03
N ALA A 393 -0.40 -24.13 -19.71
CA ALA A 393 -0.95 -23.21 -20.70
C ALA A 393 0.15 -22.50 -21.52
N THR A 394 1.25 -22.13 -20.88
CA THR A 394 2.41 -21.56 -21.59
C THR A 394 3.04 -22.58 -22.55
N LEU A 395 3.00 -23.86 -22.18
CA LEU A 395 3.46 -24.96 -23.05
C LEU A 395 2.42 -25.31 -24.12
N SER A 396 1.13 -25.41 -23.79
CA SER A 396 0.12 -25.94 -24.70
C SER A 396 -0.20 -24.96 -25.82
N GLU A 397 -0.38 -23.66 -25.55
CA GLU A 397 -0.76 -22.71 -26.60
C GLU A 397 0.40 -22.42 -27.56
N THR A 398 1.65 -22.46 -27.08
CA THR A 398 2.82 -22.14 -27.90
C THR A 398 3.40 -23.35 -28.63
N CYS A 399 3.39 -24.54 -28.03
CA CYS A 399 3.73 -25.76 -28.78
C CYS A 399 2.65 -26.09 -29.81
N PHE A 400 1.35 -25.93 -29.52
CA PHE A 400 0.31 -26.16 -30.53
C PHE A 400 0.41 -25.17 -31.70
N ASN A 401 0.56 -23.87 -31.43
CA ASN A 401 0.67 -22.88 -32.51
C ASN A 401 1.99 -22.99 -33.29
N ALA A 402 3.12 -23.33 -32.64
CA ALA A 402 4.39 -23.57 -33.31
C ALA A 402 4.31 -24.83 -34.20
N LEU A 403 3.71 -25.92 -33.71
CA LEU A 403 3.46 -27.15 -34.48
C LEU A 403 2.47 -26.93 -35.64
N GLU A 404 1.42 -26.12 -35.44
CA GLU A 404 0.48 -25.75 -36.53
C GLU A 404 1.15 -24.87 -37.59
N SER A 405 2.00 -23.93 -37.18
CA SER A 405 2.76 -23.09 -38.10
C SER A 405 3.86 -23.87 -38.84
N GLY A 406 4.47 -24.87 -38.20
CA GLY A 406 5.42 -25.80 -38.81
C GLY A 406 4.75 -26.76 -39.80
N GLN A 407 3.54 -27.24 -39.51
CA GLN A 407 2.75 -28.04 -40.47
C GLN A 407 2.29 -27.23 -41.68
N LYS A 408 1.95 -25.95 -41.52
CA LYS A 408 1.58 -25.08 -42.65
C LYS A 408 2.77 -24.74 -43.56
N VAL A 409 3.99 -24.73 -43.04
CA VAL A 409 5.21 -24.59 -43.86
C VAL A 409 5.59 -25.91 -44.53
N GLY A 410 5.35 -27.05 -43.89
CA GLY A 410 5.60 -28.38 -44.46
C GLY A 410 4.66 -28.78 -45.63
N ILE A 411 3.43 -28.28 -45.67
CA ILE A 411 2.46 -28.60 -46.73
C ILE A 411 2.64 -27.73 -47.99
N ILE A 412 3.32 -26.58 -47.91
CA ILE A 412 3.63 -25.73 -49.06
C ILE A 412 4.95 -26.15 -49.75
N MET A 413 5.74 -27.03 -49.13
CA MET A 413 7.00 -27.56 -49.71
C MET A 413 6.85 -28.91 -50.44
N TRP A 414 5.63 -29.45 -50.57
CA TRP A 414 5.32 -30.64 -51.37
C TRP A 414 4.02 -30.48 -52.18
N ARG A 415 3.97 -29.45 -53.03
CA ARG A 415 3.14 -29.45 -54.24
C ARG A 415 3.76 -28.64 -55.36
#